data_AF-A0A960MBX0-F1
#
_entry.id   AF-A0A960MBX0-F1
#
_cell.length_a   1.000
_cell.length_b   1.000
_cell.length_c   1.000
_cell.angle_alpha   90.00
_cell.angle_beta   90.00
_cell.angle_gamma   90.00
#
_symmetry.space_group_name_H-M   'P 1'
#
loop_
_entity.id
_entity.type
_entity.pdbx_description
1 polymer ?
#
loop_
_entity_poly.entity_id
_entity_poly.type
_entity_poly.pdbx_seq_one_letter_code
_entity_poly.pdbx_strand_id
1 'polypeptide(L)'
;LIAHNNDAFDLPFIRSEFERNELTLPKWPYIDSLKFSRKYRPDLPRHSLQHLREYHGFPANNAHRALDDVIVLHQVFSEMIDDLTMDTILELMSEKQVLRHMPFGKHRGKPLKEIPPDYVRWLHENGALDKPDNQELKDAFSKLGMIPN
;
A
#
# COMPACT_ATOMS: atom_id res chain seq x y z
N LEU A 1 -3.49 -11.33 -11.19
CA LEU A 1 -4.34 -10.16 -11.53
C LEU A 1 -3.56 -8.88 -11.25
N ILE A 2 -3.58 -7.92 -12.16
CA ILE A 2 -3.00 -6.59 -11.94
C ILE A 2 -4.12 -5.58 -12.17
N ALA A 3 -4.34 -4.68 -11.22
CA ALA A 3 -5.33 -3.63 -11.32
C ALA A 3 -4.83 -2.35 -10.64
N HIS A 4 -5.44 -1.22 -10.96
CA HIS A 4 -5.12 0.07 -10.35
C HIS A 4 -6.20 0.42 -9.34
N ASN A 5 -5.82 0.58 -8.07
CA ASN A 5 -6.78 0.79 -6.97
C ASN A 5 -7.70 -0.43 -6.73
N ASN A 6 -7.19 -1.63 -7.00
CA ASN A 6 -7.90 -2.90 -6.84
C ASN A 6 -8.47 -3.09 -5.43
N ASP A 7 -7.70 -2.72 -4.41
CA ASP A 7 -8.08 -2.95 -3.02
C ASP A 7 -9.31 -2.15 -2.58
N ALA A 8 -9.51 -0.97 -3.16
CA ALA A 8 -10.58 -0.07 -2.80
C ALA A 8 -11.77 -0.14 -3.77
N PHE A 9 -11.62 -0.75 -4.95
CA PHE A 9 -12.66 -0.75 -5.99
C PHE A 9 -12.99 -2.16 -6.49
N ASP A 10 -12.09 -2.78 -7.26
CA ASP A 10 -12.36 -4.06 -7.93
C ASP A 10 -12.61 -5.20 -6.93
N LEU A 11 -11.79 -5.31 -5.88
CA LEU A 11 -11.88 -6.40 -4.93
C LEU A 11 -13.17 -6.35 -4.08
N PRO A 12 -13.61 -5.20 -3.52
CA PRO A 12 -14.92 -5.08 -2.90
C PRO A 12 -16.08 -5.41 -3.85
N PHE A 13 -16.00 -4.97 -5.10
CA PHE A 13 -17.02 -5.24 -6.11
C PHE A 13 -17.11 -6.73 -6.42
N ILE A 14 -15.99 -7.38 -6.73
CA ILE A 14 -15.91 -8.82 -6.99
C ILE A 14 -16.40 -9.61 -5.76
N ARG A 15 -15.99 -9.23 -4.55
CA ARG A 15 -16.45 -9.89 -3.32
C ARG A 15 -17.97 -9.82 -3.18
N SER A 16 -18.57 -8.65 -3.42
CA SER A 16 -20.02 -8.48 -3.35
C SER A 16 -20.76 -9.36 -4.36
N GLU A 17 -20.25 -9.48 -5.59
CA GLU A 17 -20.85 -10.35 -6.61
C GLU A 17 -20.71 -11.84 -6.29
N PHE A 18 -19.59 -12.26 -5.70
CA PHE A 18 -19.43 -13.63 -5.20
C PHE A 18 -20.41 -13.94 -4.07
N GLU A 19 -20.54 -13.02 -3.10
CA GLU A 19 -21.49 -13.15 -1.99
C GLU A 19 -22.95 -13.22 -2.48
N ARG A 20 -23.33 -12.41 -3.47
CA ARG A 20 -24.66 -12.42 -4.09
C ARG A 20 -25.03 -13.76 -4.74
N ASN A 21 -24.03 -14.49 -5.23
CA ASN A 21 -24.20 -15.77 -5.88
C ASN A 21 -23.90 -16.96 -4.94
N GLU A 22 -23.73 -16.71 -3.64
CA GLU A 22 -23.38 -17.74 -2.64
C GLU A 22 -22.07 -18.49 -2.98
N LEU A 23 -21.16 -17.84 -3.69
CA LEU A 23 -19.87 -18.39 -4.09
C LEU A 23 -18.77 -17.93 -3.14
N THR A 24 -17.79 -18.79 -2.92
CA THR A 24 -16.58 -18.42 -2.20
C THR A 24 -15.60 -17.76 -3.15
N LEU A 25 -15.03 -16.62 -2.74
CA LEU A 25 -13.99 -15.94 -3.50
C LEU A 25 -12.70 -16.78 -3.48
N PRO A 26 -12.17 -17.24 -4.62
CA PRO A 26 -10.90 -17.95 -4.60
C PRO A 26 -9.75 -17.07 -4.09
N LYS A 27 -8.74 -17.70 -3.49
CA LYS A 27 -7.51 -17.01 -3.08
C LYS A 27 -6.53 -17.02 -4.24
N TRP A 28 -6.26 -15.86 -4.83
CA TRP A 28 -5.24 -15.70 -5.86
C TRP A 28 -4.34 -14.49 -5.58
N PRO A 29 -3.06 -14.54 -6.00
CA PRO A 29 -2.18 -13.39 -5.92
C PRO A 29 -2.65 -12.29 -6.89
N TYR A 30 -2.68 -11.07 -6.41
CA TYR A 30 -2.93 -9.88 -7.21
C TYR A 30 -1.98 -8.76 -6.81
N ILE A 31 -1.78 -7.81 -7.72
CA ILE A 31 -0.97 -6.61 -7.50
C ILE A 31 -1.86 -5.39 -7.69
N ASP A 32 -1.87 -4.53 -6.68
CA ASP A 32 -2.40 -3.18 -6.80
C ASP A 32 -1.28 -2.22 -7.21
N SER A 33 -1.32 -1.80 -8.48
CA SER A 33 -0.33 -0.88 -9.06
C SER A 33 -0.30 0.49 -8.36
N LEU A 34 -1.40 0.92 -7.74
CA LEU A 34 -1.46 2.17 -6.98
C LEU A 34 -0.60 2.07 -5.72
N LYS A 35 -0.70 0.94 -4.99
CA LYS A 35 0.14 0.68 -3.82
C LYS A 35 1.61 0.57 -4.21
N PHE A 36 1.89 -0.13 -5.31
CA PHE A 36 3.25 -0.23 -5.85
C PHE A 36 3.82 1.15 -6.18
N SER A 37 3.06 1.99 -6.89
CA SER A 37 3.46 3.36 -7.24
C SER A 37 3.73 4.22 -6.02
N ARG A 38 2.86 4.21 -5.02
CA ARG A 38 3.06 4.96 -3.77
C ARG A 38 4.30 4.49 -3.00
N LYS A 39 4.61 3.20 -3.04
CA LYS A 39 5.76 2.62 -2.34
C LYS A 39 7.09 2.98 -3.01
N TYR A 40 7.16 2.88 -4.33
CA TYR A 40 8.42 3.00 -5.08
C TYR A 40 8.64 4.36 -5.73
N ARG A 41 7.59 5.19 -5.86
CA ARG A 41 7.67 6.56 -6.38
C ARG A 41 7.07 7.61 -5.45
N PRO A 42 7.41 7.64 -4.15
CA PRO A 42 6.84 8.59 -3.18
C PRO A 42 7.19 10.06 -3.49
N ASP A 43 8.11 10.28 -4.43
CA ASP A 43 8.45 11.59 -4.98
C ASP A 43 7.32 12.21 -5.82
N LEU A 44 6.40 11.41 -6.35
CA LEU A 44 5.30 11.89 -7.16
C LEU A 44 4.18 12.52 -6.31
N PRO A 45 3.63 13.68 -6.72
CA PRO A 45 2.57 14.35 -5.95
C PRO A 45 1.24 13.59 -6.03
N ARG A 46 1.03 12.80 -7.09
CA ARG A 46 -0.17 12.02 -7.36
C ARG A 46 0.21 10.68 -7.96
N HIS A 47 -0.66 9.70 -7.76
CA HIS A 47 -0.45 8.34 -8.25
C HIS A 47 -1.67 7.81 -9.00
N SER A 48 -2.58 8.68 -9.45
CA SER A 48 -3.66 8.24 -10.32
C SER A 48 -3.09 7.72 -11.63
N LEU A 49 -3.74 6.72 -12.21
CA LEU A 49 -3.30 6.13 -13.48
C LEU A 49 -3.06 7.18 -14.57
N GLN A 50 -3.95 8.18 -14.68
CA GLN A 50 -3.80 9.28 -15.63
C GLN A 50 -2.58 10.16 -15.36
N HIS A 51 -2.27 10.42 -14.09
CA HIS A 51 -1.09 11.20 -13.75
C HIS A 51 0.20 10.41 -14.04
N LEU A 52 0.21 9.11 -13.77
CA LEU A 52 1.35 8.25 -14.10
C LEU A 52 1.54 8.15 -15.62
N ARG A 53 0.45 8.04 -16.39
CA ARG A 53 0.47 8.09 -17.86
C ARG A 53 1.13 9.37 -18.36
N GLU A 54 0.69 10.51 -17.86
CA GLU A 54 1.25 11.82 -18.21
C GLU A 54 2.72 11.94 -17.80
N TYR A 55 3.08 11.48 -16.61
CA TYR A 55 4.44 11.47 -16.11
C TYR A 55 5.39 10.68 -17.00
N HIS A 56 4.96 9.50 -17.48
CA HIS A 56 5.74 8.66 -18.39
C HIS A 56 5.61 9.07 -19.86
N GLY A 57 4.86 10.13 -20.18
CA GLY A 57 4.75 10.67 -21.54
C GLY A 57 3.91 9.83 -22.51
N PHE A 58 3.05 8.93 -22.00
CA PHE A 58 2.21 8.10 -22.86
C PHE A 58 1.01 8.88 -23.42
N PRO A 59 0.66 8.68 -24.71
CA PRO A 59 -0.44 9.39 -25.35
C PRO A 59 -1.80 9.04 -24.73
N ALA A 60 -2.78 9.93 -24.86
CA ALA A 60 -4.14 9.63 -24.46
C ALA A 60 -4.81 8.75 -25.52
N ASN A 61 -5.55 7.74 -25.09
CA ASN A 61 -6.39 6.93 -25.97
C ASN A 61 -7.87 7.35 -25.87
N ASN A 62 -8.61 7.03 -26.94
CA ASN A 62 -10.01 7.40 -27.16
C ASN A 62 -10.95 6.17 -27.27
N ALA A 63 -10.50 4.95 -26.98
CA ALA A 63 -11.23 3.70 -27.19
C ALA A 63 -11.84 3.16 -25.87
N HIS A 64 -13.17 3.22 -25.74
CA HIS A 64 -13.95 2.59 -24.64
C HIS A 64 -13.24 2.52 -23.27
N ARG A 65 -13.41 3.57 -22.44
CA ARG A 65 -12.84 3.79 -21.08
C ARG A 65 -12.15 2.58 -20.39
N ALA A 66 -12.83 1.44 -20.22
CA ALA A 66 -12.28 0.28 -19.54
C ALA A 66 -11.07 -0.38 -20.25
N LEU A 67 -11.10 -0.53 -21.57
CA LEU A 67 -9.98 -1.13 -22.31
C LEU A 67 -8.77 -0.19 -22.32
N ASP A 68 -9.03 1.11 -22.50
CA ASP A 68 -8.00 2.14 -22.41
C ASP A 68 -7.32 2.14 -21.05
N ASP A 69 -8.07 2.07 -19.95
CA ASP A 69 -7.50 1.99 -18.61
C ASP A 69 -6.59 0.75 -18.44
N VAL A 70 -6.95 -0.40 -19.03
CA VAL A 70 -6.11 -1.60 -19.00
C VAL A 70 -4.84 -1.43 -19.83
N ILE A 71 -4.92 -0.83 -21.02
CA ILE A 71 -3.76 -0.57 -21.88
C ILE A 71 -2.80 0.40 -21.20
N VAL A 72 -3.32 1.50 -20.65
CA VAL A 72 -2.52 2.49 -19.93
C VAL A 72 -1.90 1.87 -18.67
N LEU A 73 -2.67 1.07 -17.92
CA LEU A 73 -2.14 0.32 -16.78
C LEU A 73 -0.99 -0.59 -17.19
N HIS A 74 -1.13 -1.34 -18.26
CA HIS A 74 -0.06 -2.21 -18.76
C HIS A 74 1.20 -1.39 -19.12
N GLN A 75 1.06 -0.29 -19.86
CA GLN A 75 2.19 0.55 -20.24
C GLN A 75 2.90 1.17 -19.03
N VAL A 76 2.14 1.81 -18.14
CA VAL A 76 2.67 2.43 -16.93
C VAL A 76 3.29 1.41 -16.01
N PHE A 77 2.63 0.28 -15.78
CA PHE A 77 3.14 -0.74 -14.87
C PHE A 77 4.41 -1.39 -15.41
N SER A 78 4.46 -1.72 -16.70
CA SER A 78 5.66 -2.25 -17.35
C SER A 78 6.85 -1.28 -17.25
N GLU A 79 6.63 0.01 -17.47
CA GLU A 79 7.67 1.04 -17.32
C GLU A 79 8.15 1.19 -15.86
N MET A 80 7.25 0.97 -14.89
CA MET A 80 7.59 1.09 -13.48
C MET A 80 8.33 -0.13 -12.92
N ILE A 81 8.05 -1.33 -13.44
CA ILE A 81 8.71 -2.57 -12.98
C ILE A 81 10.04 -2.81 -13.68
N ASP A 82 10.24 -2.21 -14.86
CA ASP A 82 11.47 -2.34 -15.65
C ASP A 82 11.81 -3.83 -15.85
N ASP A 83 12.98 -4.29 -15.38
CA ASP A 83 13.44 -5.67 -15.50
C ASP A 83 12.95 -6.60 -14.36
N LEU A 84 12.12 -6.12 -13.42
CA LEU A 84 11.66 -6.93 -12.29
C LEU A 84 10.69 -8.03 -12.72
N THR A 85 10.94 -9.24 -12.21
CA THR A 85 10.01 -10.36 -12.42
C THR A 85 8.75 -10.21 -11.56
N MET A 86 7.65 -10.80 -12.02
CA MET A 86 6.38 -10.81 -11.28
C MET A 86 6.49 -11.44 -9.89
N ASP A 87 7.30 -12.50 -9.74
CA ASP A 87 7.53 -13.14 -8.44
C ASP A 87 8.26 -12.20 -7.47
N THR A 88 9.30 -11.50 -7.96
CA THR A 88 10.00 -10.47 -7.18
C THR A 88 9.05 -9.35 -6.75
N ILE A 89 8.19 -8.88 -7.66
CA ILE A 89 7.22 -7.83 -7.33
C ILE A 89 6.22 -8.32 -6.28
N LEU A 90 5.73 -9.56 -6.39
CA LEU A 90 4.82 -10.15 -5.40
C LEU A 90 5.49 -10.27 -4.03
N GLU A 91 6.75 -10.71 -3.97
CA GLU A 91 7.52 -10.79 -2.74
C GLU A 91 7.68 -9.39 -2.12
N LEU A 92 8.15 -8.43 -2.90
CA LEU A 92 8.31 -7.03 -2.50
C LEU A 92 7.00 -6.38 -2.02
N MET A 93 5.87 -6.76 -2.60
CA MET A 93 4.54 -6.26 -2.20
C MET A 93 3.95 -7.01 -1.00
N SER A 94 4.41 -8.24 -0.75
CA SER A 94 4.03 -9.05 0.43
C SER A 94 4.74 -8.62 1.71
N GLU A 95 5.88 -7.94 1.59
CA GLU A 95 6.61 -7.40 2.73
C GLU A 95 5.72 -6.44 3.53
N LYS A 96 5.39 -6.83 4.77
CA LYS A 96 4.68 -5.99 5.73
C LYS A 96 5.41 -4.65 5.86
N GLN A 97 4.69 -3.55 5.67
CA GLN A 97 5.26 -2.22 5.84
C GLN A 97 5.81 -2.10 7.26
N VAL A 98 7.12 -1.94 7.38
CA VAL A 98 7.71 -1.54 8.66
C VAL A 98 7.28 -0.09 8.88
N LEU A 99 6.45 0.15 9.89
CA LEU A 99 6.11 1.51 10.31
C LEU A 99 7.42 2.24 10.65
N ARG A 100 7.81 3.25 9.86
CA ARG A 100 9.10 3.95 10.02
C ARG A 100 8.97 5.28 10.78
N HIS A 101 7.80 5.89 10.77
CA HIS A 101 7.54 7.20 11.34
C HIS A 101 6.31 7.17 12.26
N MET A 102 6.26 8.08 13.24
CA MET A 102 5.14 8.14 14.16
C MET A 102 3.84 8.55 13.44
N PRO A 103 2.77 7.74 13.51
CA PRO A 103 1.51 8.01 12.82
C PRO A 103 0.69 9.14 13.46
N PHE A 104 0.85 9.39 14.77
CA PHE A 104 0.05 10.36 15.53
C PHE A 104 0.81 10.99 16.71
N GLY A 105 0.14 11.91 17.39
CA GLY A 105 0.60 12.51 18.64
C GLY A 105 1.68 13.57 18.47
N LYS A 106 2.34 13.93 19.57
CA LYS A 106 3.31 15.04 19.67
C LYS A 106 4.50 14.88 18.71
N HIS A 107 4.87 13.64 18.41
CA HIS A 107 6.01 13.31 17.56
C HIS A 107 5.60 12.84 16.15
N ARG A 108 4.38 13.13 15.69
CA ARG A 108 3.89 12.73 14.36
C ARG A 108 4.88 13.10 13.25
N GLY A 109 5.15 12.14 12.37
CA GLY A 109 6.06 12.30 11.24
C GLY A 109 7.55 12.16 11.57
N LYS A 110 7.94 12.09 12.86
CA LYS A 110 9.33 11.80 13.24
C LYS A 110 9.65 10.31 13.07
N PRO A 111 10.88 9.94 12.70
CA PRO A 111 11.31 8.54 12.66
C PRO A 111 11.10 7.86 14.02
N LEU A 112 10.64 6.60 14.04
CA LEU A 112 10.38 5.88 15.29
C LEU A 112 11.61 5.76 16.19
N LYS A 113 12.82 5.75 15.59
CA LYS A 113 14.10 5.72 16.31
C LYS A 113 14.41 7.01 17.08
N GLU A 114 13.82 8.13 16.68
CA GLU A 114 14.04 9.45 17.31
C GLU A 114 13.00 9.77 18.39
N ILE A 115 12.08 8.85 18.66
CA ILE A 115 11.03 9.05 19.63
C ILE A 115 11.62 8.86 21.04
N PRO A 116 11.45 9.84 21.96
CA PRO A 116 11.99 9.73 23.30
C PRO A 116 11.44 8.49 24.03
N PRO A 117 12.28 7.69 24.71
CA PRO A 117 11.84 6.50 25.44
C PRO A 117 10.72 6.78 26.46
N ASP A 118 10.77 7.94 27.12
CA ASP A 118 9.73 8.36 28.08
C ASP A 118 8.37 8.55 27.41
N TYR A 119 8.35 9.04 26.16
CA TYR A 119 7.12 9.19 25.39
C TYR A 119 6.57 7.84 24.94
N VAL A 120 7.44 6.89 24.59
CA VAL A 120 7.04 5.52 24.24
C VAL A 120 6.46 4.81 25.46
N ARG A 121 7.06 4.98 26.65
CA ARG A 121 6.52 4.45 27.91
C ARG A 121 5.15 5.04 28.22
N TRP A 122 4.99 6.36 28.08
CA TRP A 122 3.70 7.02 28.26
C TRP A 122 2.64 6.48 27.29
N LEU A 123 2.99 6.24 26.02
CA LEU A 123 2.08 5.64 25.03
C LEU A 123 1.63 4.23 25.44
N HIS A 124 2.55 3.44 26.01
CA HIS A 124 2.25 2.11 26.52
C HIS A 124 1.32 2.17 27.74
N GLU A 125 1.66 3.01 28.74
CA GLU A 125 0.88 3.15 29.98
C GLU A 125 -0.53 3.73 29.74
N ASN A 126 -0.69 4.61 28.76
CA ASN A 126 -2.00 5.18 28.40
C ASN A 126 -2.88 4.21 27.59
N GLY A 127 -2.38 3.00 27.26
CA GLY A 127 -3.10 2.03 26.44
C GLY A 127 -3.25 2.45 24.97
N ALA A 128 -2.49 3.46 24.52
CA ALA A 128 -2.54 3.89 23.13
C ALA A 128 -2.03 2.80 22.18
N LEU A 129 -1.05 2.00 22.62
CA LEU A 129 -0.46 0.91 21.82
C LEU A 129 -1.29 -0.38 21.81
N ASP A 130 -2.28 -0.52 22.69
CA ASP A 130 -3.14 -1.71 22.76
C ASP A 130 -4.35 -1.63 21.83
N LYS A 131 -4.52 -0.49 21.14
CA LYS A 131 -5.57 -0.32 20.13
C LYS A 131 -5.26 -1.17 18.90
N PRO A 132 -6.27 -1.81 18.27
CA PRO A 132 -6.07 -2.61 17.06
C PRO A 132 -5.32 -1.87 15.95
N ASP A 133 -5.62 -0.58 15.78
CA ASP A 133 -5.01 0.29 14.77
C ASP A 133 -3.50 0.55 15.02
N ASN A 134 -3.01 0.26 16.22
CA ASN A 134 -1.64 0.55 16.66
C ASN A 134 -0.79 -0.71 16.91
N GLN A 135 -1.27 -1.89 16.52
CA GLN A 135 -0.52 -3.13 16.69
C GLN A 135 0.81 -3.10 15.92
N GLU A 136 0.82 -2.57 14.70
CA GLU A 136 2.05 -2.41 13.92
C GLU A 136 3.05 -1.44 14.58
N LEU A 137 2.54 -0.41 15.28
CA LEU A 137 3.35 0.54 16.03
C LEU A 137 3.97 -0.12 17.27
N LYS A 138 3.19 -0.95 17.98
CA LYS A 138 3.67 -1.73 19.13
C LYS A 138 4.76 -2.71 18.72
N ASP A 139 4.55 -3.45 17.64
CA ASP A 139 5.53 -4.37 17.07
C ASP A 139 6.81 -3.64 16.64
N ALA A 140 6.67 -2.45 16.04
CA ALA A 140 7.81 -1.63 15.63
C ALA A 140 8.64 -1.12 16.82
N PHE A 141 7.99 -0.65 17.90
CA PHE A 141 8.70 -0.23 19.11
C PHE A 141 9.35 -1.39 19.87
N SER A 142 8.71 -2.56 19.88
CA SER A 142 9.31 -3.78 20.45
C SER A 142 10.58 -4.20 19.68
N LYS A 143 10.54 -4.20 18.34
CA LYS A 143 11.72 -4.46 17.50
C LYS A 143 12.86 -3.47 17.72
N LEU A 144 12.55 -2.23 18.12
CA LEU A 144 13.53 -1.20 18.47
C LEU A 144 14.05 -1.33 19.91
N GLY A 145 13.54 -2.27 20.70
CA GLY A 145 13.93 -2.47 22.10
C GLY A 145 13.41 -1.38 23.05
N MET A 146 12.40 -0.61 22.62
CA MET A 146 11.86 0.52 23.40
C MET A 146 10.73 0.10 24.36
N ILE A 147 10.18 -1.10 24.18
CA ILE A 147 9.12 -1.68 25.02
C ILE A 147 9.44 -3.17 25.19
N PRO A 148 9.22 -3.78 26.37
CA PRO A 148 9.35 -5.22 26.55
C PRO A 148 8.38 -6.00 25.65
N ASN A 149 8.86 -7.15 25.15
CA ASN A 149 8.08 -8.13 24.36
C ASN A 149 6.94 -8.76 25.17
#